data_AF-A0A1Z2TKL9-F1
#
_entry.id   AF-A0A1Z2TKL9-F1
#
_cell.length_a   1.000
_cell.length_b   1.000
_cell.length_c   1.000
_cell.angle_alpha   90.00
_cell.angle_beta   90.00
_cell.angle_gamma   90.00
#
_symmetry.space_group_name_H-M   'P 1'
#
loop_
_entity.id
_entity.type
_entity.pdbx_description
1 polymer ?
#
loop_
_entity_poly.entity_id
_entity_poly.type
_entity_poly.pdbx_seq_one_letter_code
_entity_poly.pdbx_strand_id
1 'polypeptide(L)'
;MEFDVSAMMGDMGVGAVVGFVTGYAVKKVMKLALALIGAYLVSLLWLEQKGVLIIDKDKLFNLAGEWTHEILTLGEKVMALLPGTAAFLGGFALGFHKG
;
A
#
# COMPACT_ATOMS: atom_id res chain seq x y z
N MET A 1 -1.18 -23.88 -28.60
CA MET A 1 -0.24 -23.12 -27.75
C MET A 1 0.44 -24.15 -26.87
N GLU A 2 1.70 -24.49 -27.15
CA GLU A 2 2.52 -25.23 -26.19
C GLU A 2 2.69 -24.31 -24.98
N PHE A 3 2.10 -24.69 -23.85
CA PHE A 3 2.39 -24.02 -22.58
C PHE A 3 3.81 -24.39 -22.20
N ASP A 4 4.76 -23.51 -22.53
CA ASP A 4 6.14 -23.65 -22.07
C ASP A 4 6.18 -23.29 -20.58
N VAL A 5 5.85 -24.29 -19.76
CA VAL A 5 5.77 -24.18 -18.29
C VAL A 5 7.10 -23.70 -17.70
N SER A 6 8.22 -23.98 -18.37
CA SER A 6 9.56 -23.54 -17.93
C SER A 6 9.77 -22.04 -18.14
N ALA A 7 9.33 -21.50 -19.27
CA ALA A 7 9.38 -20.04 -19.52
C ALA A 7 8.44 -19.28 -18.58
N MET A 8 7.21 -19.78 -18.36
CA MET A 8 6.26 -19.18 -17.41
C MET A 8 6.79 -19.20 -15.97
N MET A 9 7.45 -20.28 -15.55
CA MET A 9 8.03 -20.38 -14.21
C MET A 9 9.22 -19.43 -14.01
N GLY A 10 10.03 -19.22 -15.05
CA GLY A 10 11.10 -18.22 -15.07
C GLY A 10 10.57 -16.80 -14.92
N ASP A 11 9.57 -16.42 -15.71
CA ASP A 11 8.95 -15.09 -15.68
C ASP A 11 8.20 -14.83 -14.36
N MET A 12 7.54 -15.85 -13.81
CA MET A 12 6.93 -15.78 -12.47
C MET A 12 7.97 -15.59 -11.37
N GLY A 13 9.13 -16.26 -11.45
CA GLY A 13 10.23 -16.10 -10.50
C GLY A 13 10.76 -14.65 -10.47
N VAL A 14 10.97 -14.05 -11.64
CA VAL A 14 11.36 -12.62 -11.75
C VAL A 14 10.28 -11.72 -11.17
N GLY A 15 9.00 -11.97 -11.51
CA GLY A 15 7.87 -11.23 -10.95
C GLY A 15 7.84 -11.26 -9.42
N ALA A 16 8.07 -12.40 -8.79
CA ALA A 16 8.11 -12.55 -7.34
C ALA A 16 9.28 -11.80 -6.69
N VAL A 17 10.48 -11.85 -7.28
CA VAL A 17 11.65 -11.12 -6.76
C VAL A 17 11.43 -9.61 -6.86
N VAL A 18 10.94 -9.13 -7.99
CA VAL A 18 10.61 -7.71 -8.20
C VAL A 18 9.51 -7.27 -7.24
N GLY A 19 8.47 -8.08 -7.07
CA GLY A 19 7.42 -7.87 -6.08
C GLY A 19 7.99 -7.73 -4.68
N PHE A 20 8.86 -8.64 -4.26
CA PHE A 20 9.48 -8.64 -2.93
C PHE A 20 10.30 -7.37 -2.66
N VAL A 21 11.17 -6.98 -3.58
CA VAL A 21 11.98 -5.76 -3.45
C VAL A 21 11.07 -4.53 -3.36
N THR A 22 10.03 -4.48 -4.20
CA THR A 22 9.06 -3.38 -4.22
C THR A 22 8.30 -3.31 -2.90
N GLY A 23 7.75 -4.42 -2.41
CA GLY A 23 7.01 -4.47 -1.15
C GLY A 23 7.86 -4.04 0.06
N TYR A 24 9.13 -4.45 0.09
CA TYR A 24 10.08 -4.04 1.12
C TYR A 24 10.35 -2.53 1.10
N ALA A 25 10.59 -1.96 -0.09
CA ALA A 25 10.81 -0.52 -0.24
C ALA A 25 9.56 0.28 0.15
N VAL A 26 8.38 -0.15 -0.31
CA VAL A 26 7.10 0.49 0.01
C VAL A 26 6.87 0.56 1.52
N LYS A 27 7.14 -0.50 2.27
CA LYS A 27 6.94 -0.47 3.72
C LYS A 27 7.83 0.52 4.44
N LYS A 28 9.10 0.66 4.02
CA LYS A 28 9.99 1.68 4.60
C LYS A 28 9.48 3.10 4.34
N VAL A 29 9.05 3.38 3.12
CA VAL A 29 8.48 4.69 2.77
C VAL A 29 7.19 4.92 3.55
N MET A 30 6.34 3.89 3.68
CA MET A 30 5.08 3.99 4.42
C MET A 30 5.29 4.29 5.90
N LYS A 31 6.30 3.70 6.55
CA LYS A 31 6.67 4.03 7.93
C LYS A 31 7.02 5.51 8.09
N LEU A 32 7.79 6.06 7.16
CA LEU A 32 8.16 7.48 7.17
C LEU A 32 6.93 8.38 6.91
N ALA A 33 6.11 8.03 5.92
CA ALA A 33 4.88 8.76 5.61
C ALA A 33 3.92 8.77 6.81
N LEU A 34 3.71 7.62 7.46
CA LEU A 34 2.89 7.53 8.67
C LEU A 34 3.44 8.37 9.82
N ALA A 35 4.76 8.41 9.99
CA ALA A 35 5.38 9.26 11.01
C ALA A 35 5.13 10.74 10.74
N LEU A 36 5.23 11.19 9.48
CA LEU A 36 4.96 12.57 9.09
C LEU A 36 3.48 12.93 9.24
N ILE A 37 2.57 12.05 8.80
CA ILE A 37 1.12 12.24 8.95
C ILE A 37 0.75 12.31 10.45
N GLY A 38 1.27 11.40 11.25
CA GLY A 38 1.04 11.39 12.70
C GLY A 38 1.55 12.66 13.37
N ALA A 39 2.76 13.10 13.04
CA ALA A 39 3.31 14.36 13.56
C ALA A 39 2.45 15.57 13.16
N TYR A 40 1.95 15.60 11.92
CA TYR A 40 1.07 16.65 11.44
C TYR A 40 -0.27 16.66 12.19
N LEU A 41 -0.90 15.49 12.37
CA LEU A 41 -2.15 15.36 13.12
C LEU A 41 -2.00 15.81 14.57
N VAL A 42 -0.90 15.42 15.24
CA VAL A 42 -0.59 15.87 16.61
C VAL A 42 -0.45 17.39 16.66
N SER A 43 0.26 17.99 15.68
CA SER A 43 0.36 19.44 15.60
C SER A 43 -1.00 20.09 15.42
N LEU A 44 -1.87 19.52 14.56
CA LEU A 44 -3.21 20.06 14.32
C LEU A 44 -4.07 20.03 15.58
N LEU A 45 -4.10 18.89 16.28
CA LEU A 45 -4.82 18.73 17.55
C LEU A 45 -4.32 19.69 18.63
N TRP A 46 -3.01 19.99 18.65
CA TRP A 46 -2.45 20.97 19.59
C TRP A 46 -2.92 22.39 19.30
N LEU A 47 -3.06 22.78 18.02
CA LEU A 47 -3.64 24.07 17.63
C LEU A 47 -5.14 24.15 17.96
N GLU A 48 -5.88 23.05 17.84
CA GLU A 48 -7.29 22.95 18.24
C GLU A 48 -7.46 23.23 19.73
N GLN A 49 -6.62 22.64 20.59
CA GLN A 49 -6.65 22.88 22.05
C GLN A 49 -6.36 24.34 22.43
N LYS A 50 -5.55 25.04 21.63
CA LYS A 50 -5.25 26.46 21.83
C LYS A 50 -6.31 27.41 21.27
N GLY A 51 -7.35 26.89 20.62
CA GLY A 51 -8.41 27.68 20.00
C GLY A 51 -7.95 28.46 18.76
N VAL A 52 -6.79 28.11 18.19
CA VAL A 52 -6.26 28.74 16.96
C VAL A 52 -6.97 28.22 15.71
N LEU A 53 -7.52 27.01 15.78
CA LEU A 53 -8.18 26.30 14.68
C LEU A 53 -9.36 25.49 15.22
N ILE A 54 -10.44 25.37 14.45
CA ILE A 54 -11.51 24.38 14.68
C ILE A 54 -11.36 23.29 13.64
N ILE A 55 -11.21 22.04 14.09
CA ILE A 55 -11.02 20.88 13.21
C ILE A 55 -12.36 20.15 13.05
N ASP A 56 -12.80 20.03 11.79
CA ASP A 56 -13.94 19.18 11.40
C ASP A 56 -13.48 17.72 11.30
N LYS A 57 -13.68 16.96 12.37
CA LYS A 57 -13.24 15.57 12.48
C LYS A 57 -13.96 14.68 11.48
N ASP A 58 -15.24 14.93 11.22
CA ASP A 58 -16.05 14.15 10.29
C ASP A 58 -15.49 14.23 8.86
N LYS A 59 -15.13 15.44 8.40
CA LYS A 59 -14.49 15.62 7.10
C LYS A 59 -13.11 14.96 7.01
N LEU A 60 -12.31 15.04 8.07
CA LEU A 60 -11.01 14.36 8.10
C LEU A 60 -11.16 12.84 8.03
N PHE A 61 -12.12 12.26 8.74
CA PHE A 61 -12.40 10.82 8.68
C PHE A 61 -12.95 10.41 7.32
N ASN A 62 -13.82 11.21 6.69
CA ASN A 62 -14.32 10.94 5.35
C ASN A 62 -13.20 10.93 4.31
N LEU A 63 -12.27 11.91 4.37
CA LEU A 63 -11.10 11.92 3.51
C LEU A 63 -10.24 10.67 3.71
N ALA A 64 -9.97 10.27 4.96
CA ALA A 64 -9.23 9.04 5.23
C ALA A 64 -9.96 7.78 4.71
N GLY A 65 -11.30 7.77 4.81
CA GLY A 65 -12.17 6.72 4.31
C GLY A 65 -12.13 6.58 2.79
N GLU A 66 -12.18 7.68 2.05
CA GLU A 66 -12.07 7.70 0.58
C GLU A 66 -10.73 7.11 0.12
N TRP A 67 -9.62 7.54 0.72
CA TRP A 67 -8.28 7.04 0.38
C TRP A 67 -8.15 5.54 0.67
N THR A 68 -8.73 5.10 1.79
CA THR A 68 -8.76 3.67 2.14
C THR A 68 -9.59 2.89 1.12
N HIS A 69 -10.73 3.41 0.70
CA HIS A 69 -11.58 2.77 -0.29
C HIS A 69 -10.89 2.67 -1.64
N GLU A 70 -10.22 3.71 -2.11
CA GLU A 70 -9.43 3.67 -3.35
C GLU A 70 -8.35 2.59 -3.30
N ILE A 71 -7.59 2.50 -2.21
CA ILE A 71 -6.56 1.46 -2.02
C ILE A 71 -7.18 0.05 -2.05
N LEU A 72 -8.35 -0.13 -1.40
CA LEU A 72 -9.06 -1.42 -1.42
C LEU A 72 -9.53 -1.79 -2.83
N THR A 73 -10.11 -0.84 -3.58
CA THR A 73 -10.56 -1.09 -4.96
C THR A 73 -9.40 -1.41 -5.90
N LEU A 74 -8.23 -0.80 -5.69
CA LEU A 74 -7.01 -1.17 -6.40
C LEU A 74 -6.59 -2.60 -6.06
N GLY A 75 -6.67 -2.98 -4.78
CA GLY A 75 -6.44 -4.36 -4.32
C GLY A 75 -7.37 -5.37 -4.99
N GLU A 76 -8.68 -5.06 -5.06
CA GLU A 76 -9.67 -5.90 -5.72
C GLU A 76 -9.41 -6.04 -7.23
N LYS A 77 -9.06 -4.94 -7.92
CA LYS A 77 -8.68 -4.97 -9.34
C LYS A 77 -7.44 -5.81 -9.58
N VAL A 78 -6.44 -5.66 -8.73
CA VAL A 78 -5.19 -6.44 -8.78
C VAL A 78 -5.46 -7.92 -8.51
N MET A 79 -6.37 -8.25 -7.59
CA MET A 79 -6.83 -9.62 -7.38
C MET A 79 -7.60 -10.16 -8.60
N ALA A 80 -8.41 -9.36 -9.29
CA ALA A 80 -9.08 -9.80 -10.52
C ALA A 80 -8.10 -10.12 -11.68
N LEU A 81 -6.88 -9.57 -11.66
CA LEU A 81 -5.78 -9.80 -12.62
C LEU A 81 -4.87 -11.00 -12.23
N LEU A 82 -5.23 -11.77 -11.20
CA LEU A 82 -4.41 -12.82 -10.58
C LEU A 82 -3.84 -13.90 -11.51
N PRO A 83 -4.52 -14.38 -12.58
CA PRO A 83 -3.96 -15.47 -13.39
C PRO A 83 -2.58 -15.15 -13.99
N GLY A 84 -2.24 -13.87 -14.19
CA GLY A 84 -0.93 -13.44 -14.71
C GLY A 84 0.01 -12.75 -13.72
N THR A 85 -0.48 -12.31 -12.55
CA THR A 85 0.30 -11.45 -11.61
C THR A 85 0.49 -12.05 -10.22
N ALA A 86 -0.02 -13.26 -9.96
CA ALA A 86 0.04 -13.93 -8.67
C ALA A 86 1.46 -14.01 -8.09
N ALA A 87 2.47 -14.25 -8.92
CA ALA A 87 3.86 -14.34 -8.45
C ALA A 87 4.38 -13.00 -7.92
N PHE A 88 4.09 -11.89 -8.61
CA PHE A 88 4.43 -10.55 -8.15
C PHE A 88 3.74 -10.21 -6.83
N LEU A 89 2.45 -10.51 -6.70
CA LEU A 89 1.70 -10.22 -5.47
C LEU A 89 2.16 -11.07 -4.29
N GLY A 90 2.45 -12.35 -4.52
CA GLY A 90 3.04 -13.21 -3.49
C GLY A 90 4.39 -12.68 -3.02
N GLY A 91 5.26 -12.31 -3.97
CA GLY A 91 6.53 -11.65 -3.68
C GLY A 91 6.35 -10.34 -2.90
N PHE A 92 5.47 -9.46 -3.39
CA PHE A 92 5.14 -8.18 -2.78
C PHE A 92 4.63 -8.30 -1.36
N ALA A 93 3.67 -9.20 -1.11
CA ALA A 93 3.14 -9.43 0.23
C ALA A 93 4.22 -9.89 1.20
N LEU A 94 5.12 -10.79 0.77
CA LEU A 94 6.25 -11.24 1.58
C LEU A 94 7.27 -10.12 1.83
N GLY A 95 7.60 -9.33 0.81
CA GLY A 95 8.49 -8.17 0.93
C GLY A 95 7.94 -7.12 1.87
N PHE A 96 6.66 -6.81 1.73
CA PHE A 96 5.92 -5.91 2.60
C PHE A 96 5.81 -6.46 4.02
N HIS A 97 5.60 -7.75 4.23
CA HIS A 97 5.58 -8.27 5.60
C HIS A 97 6.95 -8.13 6.29
N LYS A 98 8.05 -8.32 5.53
CA LYS A 98 9.43 -8.29 6.04
C LYS A 98 10.04 -6.88 6.18
N GLY A 99 9.49 -5.87 5.50
CA GLY A 99 9.97 -4.47 5.50
C GLY A 99 9.68 -3.65 6.75
#